data_AF-A0A812RW76-F1
#
_entry.id   AF-A0A812RW76-F1
#
_cell.length_a   1.000
_cell.length_b   1.000
_cell.length_c   1.000
_cell.angle_alpha   90.00
_cell.angle_beta   90.00
_cell.angle_gamma   90.00
#
_symmetry.space_group_name_H-M   'P 1'
#
loop_
_entity.id
_entity.type
_entity.pdbx_description
1 polymer ?
#
loop_
_entity_poly.entity_id
_entity_poly.type
_entity_poly.pdbx_seq_one_letter_code
_entity_poly.pdbx_strand_id
1 'polypeptide(L)'
;VQVQAPLLDPQTVDCSAVRRTEPTRSDGPPILEEAWLKVLSYFSPADLCHLSPVHAKLHALASDEDTWKSQCTLRWRGKQWMKAGELFRNGDYTGLKLSVAECKSLLRRRGVNGLPHITEKAELLHALHETNPHVAGARRKAATIPCKWKRSYAYAELDSKRSHITHDEVAHFRWRLVYHGRPSSMGL
;
A
#
# COMPACT_ATOMS: atom_id res chain seq x y z
N VAL A 1 -4.30 -52.09 26.03
CA VAL A 1 -2.93 -51.57 26.22
C VAL A 1 -2.83 -50.26 25.44
N GLN A 2 -3.05 -49.13 26.12
CA GLN A 2 -2.94 -47.80 25.50
C GLN A 2 -1.46 -47.39 25.50
N VAL A 3 -0.91 -47.17 24.30
CA VAL A 3 0.47 -46.71 24.11
C VAL A 3 0.46 -45.18 24.18
N GLN A 4 1.06 -44.65 25.24
CA GLN A 4 1.20 -43.23 25.51
C GLN A 4 2.44 -42.71 24.76
N ALA A 5 2.25 -41.83 23.78
CA ALA A 5 3.35 -41.21 23.04
C ALA A 5 4.06 -40.14 23.92
N PRO A 6 5.39 -40.04 23.88
CA PRO A 6 6.13 -39.05 24.67
C PRO A 6 5.98 -37.64 24.07
N LEU A 7 5.70 -36.67 24.94
CA LEU A 7 5.81 -35.23 24.64
C LEU A 7 7.29 -34.90 24.35
N LEU A 8 7.56 -34.37 23.17
CA LEU A 8 8.85 -33.77 22.82
C LEU A 8 8.86 -32.32 23.28
N ASP A 9 9.81 -31.97 24.14
CA ASP A 9 10.06 -30.60 24.59
C ASP A 9 10.51 -29.72 23.40
N PRO A 10 9.93 -28.51 23.23
CA PRO A 10 10.39 -27.57 22.24
C PRO A 10 11.76 -27.00 22.68
N GLN A 11 12.81 -27.37 21.95
CA GLN A 11 14.13 -26.77 22.12
C GLN A 11 14.05 -25.25 21.90
N THR A 12 14.30 -24.48 22.96
CA THR A 12 14.58 -23.05 22.90
C THR A 12 15.86 -22.82 22.12
N VAL A 13 15.72 -22.44 20.84
CA VAL A 13 16.82 -21.97 20.02
C VAL A 13 17.28 -20.62 20.58
N ASP A 14 18.43 -20.64 21.24
CA ASP A 14 19.06 -19.45 21.79
C ASP A 14 19.65 -18.59 20.64
N CYS A 15 18.90 -17.56 20.23
CA CYS A 15 19.32 -16.59 19.21
C CYS A 15 20.31 -15.53 19.74
N SER A 16 20.88 -15.69 20.94
CA SER A 16 21.61 -14.62 21.63
C SER A 16 23.14 -14.65 21.45
N ALA A 17 23.68 -14.68 20.22
CA ALA A 17 25.10 -14.37 20.03
C ALA A 17 25.53 -13.98 18.59
N VAL A 18 24.74 -13.23 17.82
CA VAL A 18 25.29 -12.60 16.61
C VAL A 18 26.08 -11.36 17.05
N ARG A 19 27.40 -11.53 17.22
CA ARG A 19 28.34 -10.41 17.41
C ARG A 19 28.17 -9.43 16.24
N ARG A 20 27.74 -8.20 16.52
CA ARG A 20 27.72 -7.11 15.54
C ARG A 20 29.16 -6.81 15.14
N THR A 21 29.64 -7.41 14.06
CA THR A 21 30.85 -6.98 13.38
C THR A 21 30.67 -5.53 12.99
N GLU A 22 31.51 -4.64 13.53
CA GLU A 22 31.51 -3.24 13.14
C GLU A 22 31.79 -3.15 11.63
N PRO A 23 31.01 -2.34 10.89
CA PRO A 23 31.19 -2.22 9.45
C PRO A 23 32.59 -1.68 9.18
N THR A 24 33.41 -2.48 8.50
CA THR A 24 34.71 -2.07 7.99
C THR A 24 34.50 -0.82 7.15
N ARG A 25 35.14 0.30 7.52
CA ARG A 25 35.04 1.55 6.76
C ARG A 25 35.39 1.27 5.31
N SER A 26 34.41 1.47 4.43
CA SER A 26 34.63 1.43 2.98
C SER A 26 35.43 2.67 2.60
N ASP A 27 36.66 2.48 2.11
CA ASP A 27 37.52 3.56 1.59
C ASP A 27 37.07 4.10 0.21
N GLY A 28 35.96 3.60 -0.33
CA GLY A 28 35.37 4.10 -1.57
C GLY A 28 34.58 5.41 -1.41
N PRO A 29 34.45 6.21 -2.48
CA PRO A 29 33.59 7.39 -2.46
C PRO A 29 32.13 7.00 -2.14
N PRO A 30 31.40 7.82 -1.36
CA PRO A 30 30.03 7.51 -1.01
C PRO A 30 29.15 7.46 -2.28
N ILE A 31 28.39 6.38 -2.43
CA ILE A 31 27.41 6.27 -3.51
C ILE A 31 26.33 7.34 -3.31
N LEU A 32 26.08 8.12 -4.36
CA LEU A 32 25.04 9.17 -4.40
C LEU A 32 23.65 8.59 -4.13
N GLU A 33 22.77 9.35 -3.50
CA GLU A 33 21.43 8.88 -3.13
C GLU A 33 20.56 8.62 -4.36
N GLU A 34 20.74 9.41 -5.42
CA GLU A 34 20.07 9.25 -6.70
C GLU A 34 20.41 7.90 -7.36
N ALA A 35 21.67 7.45 -7.21
CA ALA A 35 22.09 6.14 -7.70
C ALA A 35 21.38 5.02 -6.92
N TRP A 36 21.27 5.16 -5.60
CA TRP A 36 20.50 4.21 -4.79
C TRP A 36 19.02 4.21 -5.12
N LEU A 37 18.38 5.37 -5.27
CA LEU A 37 16.98 5.48 -5.67
C LEU A 37 16.76 4.85 -7.05
N LYS A 38 17.70 5.04 -7.99
CA LYS A 38 17.65 4.40 -9.29
C LYS A 38 17.73 2.88 -9.18
N VAL A 39 18.66 2.36 -8.36
CA VAL A 39 18.77 0.92 -8.07
C VAL A 39 17.47 0.40 -7.46
N LEU A 40 16.96 1.05 -6.41
CA LEU A 40 15.73 0.66 -5.72
C LEU A 40 14.49 0.72 -6.62
N SER A 41 14.48 1.58 -7.65
CA SER A 41 13.37 1.63 -8.62
C SER A 41 13.19 0.35 -9.44
N TYR A 42 14.21 -0.50 -9.52
CA TYR A 42 14.15 -1.81 -10.18
C TYR A 42 13.58 -2.92 -9.29
N PHE A 43 13.45 -2.69 -7.98
CA PHE A 43 12.99 -3.68 -7.03
C PHE A 43 11.46 -3.80 -7.05
N SER A 44 10.96 -5.01 -6.80
CA SER A 44 9.52 -5.19 -6.61
C SER A 44 9.07 -4.57 -5.27
N PRO A 45 7.78 -4.25 -5.11
CA PRO A 45 7.26 -3.78 -3.82
C PRO A 45 7.54 -4.72 -2.64
N ALA A 46 7.59 -6.04 -2.89
CA ALA A 46 7.94 -7.03 -1.87
C ALA A 46 9.40 -6.89 -1.45
N ASP A 47 10.32 -6.76 -2.41
CA ASP A 47 11.75 -6.62 -2.13
C ASP A 47 12.05 -5.30 -1.40
N LEU A 48 11.41 -4.19 -1.79
CA LEU A 48 11.52 -2.91 -1.08
C LEU A 48 11.09 -3.02 0.40
N CYS A 49 10.08 -3.84 0.69
CA CYS A 49 9.66 -4.10 2.06
C CYS A 49 10.68 -4.97 2.82
N HIS A 50 11.32 -5.94 2.16
CA HIS A 50 12.37 -6.76 2.77
C HIS A 50 13.68 -6.01 3.02
N LEU A 51 13.96 -4.96 2.23
CA LEU A 51 15.13 -4.09 2.43
C LEU A 51 14.94 -3.10 3.59
N SER A 52 13.69 -2.75 3.89
CA SER A 52 13.33 -1.78 4.94
C SER A 52 13.97 -2.07 6.32
N PRO A 53 13.99 -3.31 6.86
CA PRO A 53 14.61 -3.60 8.15
C PRO A 53 16.14 -3.67 8.16
N VAL A 54 16.81 -3.70 7.00
CA VAL A 54 18.25 -4.01 6.92
C VAL A 54 19.11 -2.85 7.42
N HIS A 55 18.76 -1.62 7.04
CA HIS A 55 19.56 -0.43 7.37
C HIS A 55 18.70 0.83 7.34
N ALA A 56 18.87 1.75 8.31
CA ALA A 56 18.04 2.96 8.43
C ALA A 56 18.08 3.85 7.18
N LYS A 57 19.25 3.99 6.53
CA LYS A 57 19.35 4.74 5.26
C LYS A 57 18.59 4.05 4.13
N LEU A 58 18.69 2.72 4.02
CA LEU A 58 17.93 1.96 3.02
C LEU A 58 16.44 1.98 3.31
N HIS A 59 16.02 1.97 4.58
CA HIS A 59 14.64 2.15 4.97
C HIS A 59 14.06 3.47 4.46
N ALA A 60 14.80 4.57 4.65
CA ALA A 60 14.40 5.89 4.20
C ALA A 60 14.27 5.93 2.67
N LEU A 61 15.30 5.45 1.95
CA LEU A 61 15.32 5.42 0.48
C LEU A 61 14.26 4.47 -0.10
N ALA A 62 14.06 3.29 0.49
CA ALA A 62 13.03 2.33 0.08
C ALA A 62 11.60 2.78 0.45
N SER A 63 11.46 3.87 1.20
CA SER A 63 10.18 4.51 1.53
C SER A 63 9.98 5.84 0.79
N ASP A 64 10.80 6.10 -0.24
CA ASP A 64 10.69 7.27 -1.11
C ASP A 64 9.31 7.37 -1.78
N GLU A 65 8.71 8.56 -1.74
CA GLU A 65 7.34 8.80 -2.23
C GLU A 65 7.25 8.59 -3.75
N ASP A 66 8.24 9.02 -4.52
CA ASP A 66 8.21 8.93 -5.98
C ASP A 66 8.38 7.49 -6.48
N THR A 67 9.25 6.72 -5.82
CA THR A 67 9.39 5.28 -6.05
C THR A 67 8.06 4.56 -5.84
N TRP A 68 7.38 4.80 -4.71
CA TRP A 68 6.09 4.16 -4.44
C TRP A 68 4.95 4.69 -5.33
N LYS A 69 5.00 5.97 -5.76
CA LYS A 69 4.07 6.53 -6.75
C LYS A 69 4.20 5.84 -8.10
N SER A 70 5.43 5.54 -8.52
CA SER A 70 5.71 4.77 -9.74
C SER A 70 5.17 3.34 -9.63
N GLN A 71 5.46 2.64 -8.53
CA GLN A 71 4.92 1.30 -8.25
C GLN A 71 3.39 1.26 -8.27
N CYS A 72 2.77 2.25 -7.63
CA CYS A 72 1.33 2.46 -7.66
C CYS A 72 0.80 2.65 -9.10
N THR A 73 1.44 3.51 -9.89
CA THR A 73 1.04 3.79 -11.27
C THR A 73 1.08 2.53 -12.14
N LEU A 74 2.13 1.71 -12.00
CA LEU A 74 2.23 0.41 -12.65
C LEU A 74 1.10 -0.52 -12.19
N ARG A 75 0.84 -0.57 -10.88
CA ARG A 75 -0.19 -1.43 -10.28
C ARG A 75 -1.62 -1.06 -10.69
N TRP A 76 -1.86 0.22 -10.98
CA TRP A 76 -3.15 0.74 -11.43
C TRP A 76 -3.34 0.68 -12.93
N ARG A 77 -2.32 0.32 -13.70
CA ARG A 77 -2.41 0.22 -15.15
C ARG A 77 -3.57 -0.71 -15.54
N GLY A 78 -4.51 -0.17 -16.32
CA GLY A 78 -5.69 -0.90 -16.78
C GLY A 78 -6.86 -0.96 -15.79
N LYS A 79 -6.77 -0.31 -14.61
CA LYS A 79 -7.88 -0.20 -13.65
C LYS A 79 -8.72 1.04 -13.96
N GLN A 80 -9.99 0.84 -14.28
CA GLN A 80 -10.90 1.89 -14.79
C GLN A 80 -11.04 3.11 -13.85
N TRP A 81 -10.97 2.90 -12.54
CA TRP A 81 -11.23 3.93 -11.52
C TRP A 81 -9.98 4.44 -10.81
N MET A 82 -8.80 4.10 -11.33
CA MET A 82 -7.51 4.52 -10.76
C MET A 82 -6.68 5.19 -11.85
N LYS A 83 -6.58 6.52 -11.80
CA LYS A 83 -5.71 7.25 -12.72
C LYS A 83 -4.26 7.21 -12.23
N ALA A 84 -3.33 7.34 -13.17
CA ALA A 84 -1.91 7.50 -12.84
C ALA A 84 -1.73 8.70 -11.91
N GLY A 85 -0.99 8.51 -10.81
CA GLY A 85 -0.76 9.58 -9.84
C GLY A 85 -1.96 9.94 -8.95
N GLU A 86 -2.94 9.04 -8.75
CA GLU A 86 -4.01 9.22 -7.77
C GLU A 86 -3.95 8.19 -6.63
N LEU A 87 -4.02 8.63 -5.37
CA LEU A 87 -4.05 7.73 -4.22
C LEU A 87 -5.23 6.73 -4.28
N PHE A 88 -5.07 5.55 -3.70
CA PHE A 88 -6.11 4.54 -3.65
C PHE A 88 -7.32 5.02 -2.84
N ARG A 89 -8.52 4.97 -3.43
CA ARG A 89 -9.76 5.53 -2.84
C ARG A 89 -10.12 4.91 -1.49
N ASN A 90 -9.84 3.61 -1.32
CA ASN A 90 -10.16 2.87 -0.11
C ASN A 90 -9.03 2.86 0.93
N GLY A 91 -7.99 3.70 0.75
CA GLY A 91 -6.92 3.85 1.72
C GLY A 91 -7.31 4.75 2.90
N ASP A 92 -6.84 4.42 4.10
CA ASP A 92 -6.89 5.32 5.25
C ASP A 92 -5.59 6.14 5.32
N TYR A 93 -5.70 7.44 5.12
CA TYR A 93 -4.57 8.36 5.12
C TYR A 93 -4.50 9.20 6.39
N THR A 94 -5.16 8.78 7.47
CA THR A 94 -5.10 9.47 8.77
C THR A 94 -3.64 9.60 9.23
N GLY A 95 -3.28 10.80 9.69
CA GLY A 95 -1.93 11.14 10.14
C GLY A 95 -0.92 11.44 9.02
N LEU A 96 -1.32 11.39 7.75
CA LEU A 96 -0.44 11.73 6.62
C LEU A 96 -0.70 13.15 6.09
N LYS A 97 0.35 13.76 5.53
CA LYS A 97 0.25 15.06 4.87
C LYS A 97 -0.32 14.90 3.46
N LEU A 98 -1.60 15.23 3.30
CA LEU A 98 -2.26 15.33 2.00
C LEU A 98 -2.39 16.79 1.54
N SER A 99 -2.30 16.99 0.23
CA SER A 99 -2.66 18.24 -0.44
C SER A 99 -4.19 18.39 -0.55
N VAL A 100 -4.67 19.63 -0.71
CA VAL A 100 -6.10 19.91 -0.90
C VAL A 100 -6.66 19.18 -2.13
N ALA A 101 -5.88 19.10 -3.21
CA ALA A 101 -6.26 18.39 -4.42
C ALA A 101 -6.41 16.87 -4.19
N GLU A 102 -5.50 16.27 -3.43
CA GLU A 102 -5.59 14.85 -3.04
C GLU A 102 -6.82 14.59 -2.18
N CYS A 103 -7.11 15.45 -1.20
CA CYS A 103 -8.29 15.30 -0.35
C CYS A 103 -9.59 15.38 -1.17
N LYS A 104 -9.73 16.40 -2.00
CA LYS A 104 -10.91 16.57 -2.88
C LYS A 104 -11.06 15.41 -3.86
N SER A 105 -9.95 14.90 -4.42
CA SER A 105 -9.97 13.74 -5.32
C SER A 105 -10.44 12.47 -4.60
N LEU A 106 -9.95 12.21 -3.37
CA LEU A 106 -10.37 11.06 -2.57
C LEU A 106 -11.86 11.15 -2.19
N LEU A 107 -12.31 12.28 -1.65
CA LEU A 107 -13.72 12.48 -1.25
C LEU A 107 -14.68 12.30 -2.42
N ARG A 108 -14.34 12.89 -3.58
CA ARG A 108 -15.15 12.73 -4.81
C ARG A 108 -15.26 11.27 -5.22
N ARG A 109 -14.16 10.52 -5.18
CA ARG A 109 -14.14 9.08 -5.54
C ARG A 109 -14.80 8.18 -4.49
N ARG A 110 -15.02 8.69 -3.28
CA ARG A 110 -15.82 8.06 -2.23
C ARG A 110 -17.31 8.44 -2.30
N GLY A 111 -17.74 9.18 -3.32
CA GLY A 111 -19.14 9.54 -3.51
C GLY A 111 -19.63 10.70 -2.64
N VAL A 112 -18.72 11.45 -2.00
CA VAL A 112 -19.06 12.66 -1.24
C VAL A 112 -19.36 13.79 -2.22
N ASN A 113 -20.60 13.84 -2.69
CA ASN A 113 -21.14 14.88 -3.54
C ASN A 113 -21.55 16.05 -2.65
N GLY A 114 -20.92 17.22 -2.79
CA GLY A 114 -21.14 18.36 -1.87
C GLY A 114 -19.88 19.11 -1.41
N LEU A 115 -18.74 18.88 -2.08
CA LEU A 115 -17.49 19.61 -1.80
C LEU A 115 -17.48 21.13 -2.04
N PRO A 116 -18.39 21.81 -2.79
CA PRO A 116 -18.19 23.23 -3.10
C PRO A 116 -18.29 24.15 -1.88
N HIS A 117 -18.84 23.69 -0.76
CA HIS A 117 -18.92 24.48 0.48
C HIS A 117 -17.72 24.29 1.42
N ILE A 118 -16.85 23.31 1.15
CA ILE A 118 -15.68 23.03 1.98
C ILE A 118 -14.49 23.87 1.48
N THR A 119 -14.25 25.00 2.14
CA THR A 119 -13.14 25.91 1.84
C THR A 119 -11.91 25.55 2.67
N GLU A 120 -12.08 25.00 3.87
CA GLU A 120 -11.00 24.75 4.80
C GLU A 120 -10.37 23.36 4.65
N LYS A 121 -9.05 23.29 4.80
CA LYS A 121 -8.32 22.01 4.76
C LYS A 121 -8.70 21.10 5.93
N ALA A 122 -8.99 21.67 7.10
CA ALA A 122 -9.38 20.91 8.29
C ALA A 122 -10.70 20.15 8.07
N GLU A 123 -11.70 20.81 7.49
CA GLU A 123 -12.98 20.20 7.12
C GLU A 123 -12.82 19.07 6.09
N LEU A 124 -11.94 19.25 5.08
CA LEU A 124 -11.63 18.18 4.13
C LEU A 124 -11.02 16.95 4.81
N LEU A 125 -10.10 17.16 5.77
CA LEU A 125 -9.48 16.08 6.51
C LEU A 125 -10.48 15.39 7.44
N HIS A 126 -11.37 16.15 8.08
CA HIS A 126 -12.46 15.62 8.88
C HIS A 126 -13.40 14.75 8.04
N ALA A 127 -13.88 15.26 6.90
CA ALA A 127 -14.72 14.49 5.98
C ALA A 127 -14.02 13.22 5.45
N LEU A 128 -12.69 13.27 5.24
CA LEU A 128 -11.93 12.08 4.85
C LEU A 128 -11.89 11.04 5.96
N HIS A 129 -11.76 11.47 7.21
CA HIS A 129 -11.76 10.57 8.35
C HIS A 129 -13.11 9.87 8.50
N GLU A 130 -14.21 10.62 8.43
CA GLU A 130 -15.57 10.11 8.51
C GLU A 130 -15.92 9.13 7.38
N THR A 131 -15.31 9.31 6.21
CA THR A 131 -15.59 8.50 5.01
C THR A 131 -14.55 7.40 4.78
N ASN A 132 -13.68 7.13 5.75
CA ASN A 132 -12.67 6.08 5.61
C ASN A 132 -13.34 4.69 5.51
N PRO A 133 -13.16 3.98 4.39
CA PRO A 133 -13.80 2.69 4.23
C PRO A 133 -13.17 1.65 5.15
N HIS A 134 -14.01 0.74 5.62
CA HIS A 134 -13.56 -0.37 6.45
C HIS A 134 -12.86 -1.41 5.57
N VAL A 135 -11.53 -1.42 5.58
CA VAL A 135 -10.73 -2.49 4.97
C VAL A 135 -10.31 -3.47 6.07
N ALA A 136 -10.87 -4.68 6.02
CA ALA A 136 -10.57 -5.74 6.98
C ALA A 136 -9.05 -6.00 7.04
N GLY A 137 -8.49 -6.06 8.25
CA GLY A 137 -7.06 -6.26 8.47
C GLY A 137 -6.17 -5.02 8.31
N ALA A 138 -6.69 -3.89 7.82
CA ALA A 138 -5.87 -2.72 7.54
C ALA A 138 -5.52 -1.87 8.79
N ARG A 139 -6.45 -1.77 9.75
CA ARG A 139 -6.33 -0.85 10.90
C ARG A 139 -5.08 -1.07 11.78
N ARG A 140 -4.54 -2.29 11.87
CA ARG A 140 -3.39 -2.59 12.75
C ARG A 140 -2.03 -2.46 12.07
N LYS A 141 -1.92 -2.68 10.75
CA LYS A 141 -0.62 -2.75 10.06
C LYS A 141 -0.34 -1.62 9.07
N ALA A 142 -1.37 -1.02 8.46
CA ALA A 142 -1.19 0.01 7.45
C ALA A 142 -1.13 1.44 8.03
N ALA A 143 -1.68 1.65 9.24
CA ALA A 143 -1.70 2.94 9.92
C ALA A 143 -0.30 3.48 10.28
N THR A 144 0.72 2.62 10.36
CA THR A 144 2.08 2.98 10.74
C THR A 144 2.98 3.37 9.56
N ILE A 145 2.52 3.20 8.32
CA ILE A 145 3.35 3.47 7.12
C ILE A 145 3.41 4.99 6.91
N PRO A 146 4.57 5.67 7.09
CA PRO A 146 4.65 7.13 7.03
C PRO A 146 4.70 7.70 5.60
N CYS A 147 4.66 6.83 4.58
CA CYS A 147 4.68 7.18 3.16
C CYS A 147 3.28 6.98 2.56
N LYS A 148 2.70 8.03 1.95
CA LYS A 148 1.31 7.97 1.45
C LYS A 148 1.16 7.03 0.26
N TRP A 149 2.12 6.99 -0.66
CA TRP A 149 2.05 6.06 -1.80
C TRP A 149 2.29 4.61 -1.37
N LYS A 150 3.23 4.36 -0.44
CA LYS A 150 3.42 3.03 0.15
C LYS A 150 2.16 2.55 0.87
N ARG A 151 1.52 3.45 1.62
CA ARG A 151 0.23 3.16 2.28
C ARG A 151 -0.87 2.89 1.26
N SER A 152 -0.99 3.74 0.24
CA SER A 152 -1.92 3.55 -0.88
C SER A 152 -1.76 2.19 -1.55
N TYR A 153 -0.52 1.77 -1.82
CA TYR A 153 -0.21 0.45 -2.37
C TYR A 153 -0.64 -0.67 -1.42
N ALA A 154 -0.29 -0.58 -0.13
CA ALA A 154 -0.65 -1.58 0.87
C ALA A 154 -2.17 -1.78 0.99
N TYR A 155 -2.95 -0.69 1.03
CA TYR A 155 -4.40 -0.78 1.04
C TYR A 155 -4.95 -1.41 -0.25
N ALA A 156 -4.39 -1.08 -1.42
CA ALA A 156 -4.81 -1.69 -2.68
C ALA A 156 -4.53 -3.21 -2.69
N GLU A 157 -3.41 -3.66 -2.12
CA GLU A 157 -3.10 -5.08 -2.01
C GLU A 157 -4.03 -5.82 -1.04
N LEU A 158 -4.36 -5.21 0.09
CA LEU A 158 -5.36 -5.76 1.03
C LEU A 158 -6.74 -5.87 0.37
N ASP A 159 -7.18 -4.81 -0.32
CA ASP A 159 -8.46 -4.78 -1.02
C ASP A 159 -8.50 -5.81 -2.17
N SER A 160 -7.38 -6.03 -2.87
CA SER A 160 -7.29 -7.03 -3.94
C SER A 160 -7.46 -8.48 -3.48
N LYS A 161 -7.25 -8.75 -2.19
CA LYS A 161 -7.41 -10.07 -1.56
C LYS A 161 -8.75 -10.21 -0.85
N ARG A 162 -9.61 -9.19 -0.94
CA ARG A 162 -10.93 -9.20 -0.29
C ARG A 162 -11.83 -10.23 -0.97
N SER A 163 -12.47 -11.08 -0.18
CA SER A 163 -13.43 -12.09 -0.64
C SER A 163 -14.84 -11.56 -0.81
N HIS A 164 -15.16 -10.43 -0.20
CA HIS A 164 -16.50 -9.83 -0.21
C HIS A 164 -16.47 -8.51 -0.98
N ILE A 165 -17.38 -8.38 -1.93
CA ILE A 165 -17.64 -7.16 -2.68
C ILE A 165 -19.05 -6.68 -2.31
N THR A 166 -19.23 -5.38 -2.04
CA THR A 166 -20.56 -4.88 -1.71
C THR A 166 -21.43 -4.78 -2.97
N HIS A 167 -22.76 -4.80 -2.80
CA HIS A 167 -23.69 -4.62 -3.90
C HIS A 167 -23.44 -3.30 -4.65
N ASP A 168 -23.19 -2.22 -3.92
CA ASP A 168 -22.86 -0.92 -4.50
C ASP A 168 -21.59 -1.00 -5.34
N GLU A 169 -20.55 -1.68 -4.85
CA GLU A 169 -19.32 -1.86 -5.63
C GLU A 169 -19.59 -2.64 -6.93
N VAL A 170 -20.37 -3.73 -6.87
CA VAL A 170 -20.80 -4.51 -8.04
C VAL A 170 -21.53 -3.63 -9.06
N ALA A 171 -22.45 -2.78 -8.60
CA ALA A 171 -23.22 -1.88 -9.46
C ALA A 171 -22.36 -0.81 -10.16
N HIS A 172 -21.21 -0.43 -9.57
CA HIS A 172 -20.28 0.55 -10.14
C HIS A 172 -19.23 -0.05 -11.08
N PHE A 173 -19.11 -1.38 -11.16
CA PHE A 173 -18.22 -2.00 -12.14
C PHE A 173 -18.86 -1.99 -13.53
N ARG A 174 -18.07 -1.61 -14.53
CA ARG A 174 -18.46 -1.81 -15.92
C ARG A 174 -18.13 -3.24 -16.31
N TRP A 175 -19.13 -4.10 -16.21
CA TRP A 175 -19.02 -5.50 -16.60
C TRP A 175 -18.85 -5.61 -18.11
N ARG A 176 -17.93 -6.48 -18.53
CA ARG A 176 -17.80 -6.90 -19.92
C ARG A 176 -18.01 -8.40 -19.95
N LEU A 177 -19.12 -8.83 -20.54
CA LEU A 177 -19.36 -10.24 -20.79
C LEU A 177 -18.35 -10.73 -21.84
N VAL A 178 -17.60 -11.79 -21.53
CA VAL A 178 -16.66 -12.43 -22.46
C VAL A 178 -17.09 -13.89 -22.63
N TYR A 179 -17.39 -14.30 -23.86
CA TYR A 179 -17.82 -15.64 -24.23
C TYR A 179 -16.82 -16.24 -25.22
N HIS A 180 -16.29 -17.43 -24.93
CA HIS A 180 -15.22 -18.09 -25.73
C HIS A 180 -14.04 -17.17 -26.08
N GLY A 181 -13.57 -16.39 -25.10
CA GLY A 181 -12.44 -15.46 -25.28
C GLY A 181 -12.75 -14.21 -26.10
N ARG A 182 -14.00 -14.00 -26.52
CA ARG A 182 -14.44 -12.80 -27.27
C ARG A 182 -15.42 -11.98 -26.43
N PRO A 183 -15.33 -10.65 -26.43
CA PRO A 183 -16.36 -9.80 -25.83
C PRO A 183 -17.72 -10.13 -26.46
N SER A 184 -18.74 -10.38 -25.65
CA SER A 184 -20.11 -10.56 -26.12
C SER A 184 -20.60 -9.27 -26.76
N SER A 185 -21.16 -9.37 -27.97
CA SER A 185 -21.81 -8.27 -28.68
C SER A 185 -23.21 -7.97 -28.16
N MET A 186 -23.81 -8.88 -27.38
CA MET A 186 -25.20 -8.73 -26.90
C MET A 186 -25.33 -7.72 -25.76
N GLY A 187 -24.23 -7.08 -25.34
CA GLY A 187 -24.21 -6.19 -24.19
C GLY A 187 -24.49 -6.95 -22.88
N LEU A 188 -24.26 -6.26 -21.77
CA LEU A 188 -25.10 -6.39 -20.59
C LEU A 188 -25.97 -5.12 -20.56
#